data_AF-A0A1G5FV52-F1
#
_entry.id   AF-A0A1G5FV52-F1
#
_cell.length_a   1.000
_cell.length_b   1.000
_cell.length_c   1.000
_cell.angle_alpha   90.00
_cell.angle_beta   90.00
_cell.angle_gamma   90.00
#
_symmetry.space_group_name_H-M   'P 1'
#
loop_
_entity.id
_entity.type
_entity.pdbx_description
1 polymer ?
#
loop_
_entity_poly.entity_id
_entity_poly.type
_entity_poly.pdbx_seq_one_letter_code
_entity_poly.pdbx_strand_id
1 'polypeptide(L)'
;MKKNIRLVLLGELLLFVIVFLILTLGTGFGASAILWFLDFPSIIVILLILIPGLIIMGEWKDFLKAFSVGIKEYRLLELKNILEAVAAAQKLTVFAALFAIIISGVLVMGNLSDPETIGPNLAVCFLSGFYAVLIEFILLPLRLNAERKMNEEMDMEDE
;
A
#
# COMPACT_ATOMS: atom_id res chain seq x y z
N MET A 1 -22.46 -5.84 -13.20
CA MET A 1 -21.58 -4.84 -13.87
C MET A 1 -20.14 -5.21 -13.58
N LYS A 2 -19.37 -5.62 -14.60
CA LYS A 2 -17.90 -5.76 -14.49
C LYS A 2 -17.34 -4.38 -14.16
N LYS A 3 -17.02 -4.12 -12.88
CA LYS A 3 -16.46 -2.83 -12.48
C LYS A 3 -15.02 -2.76 -12.97
N ASN A 4 -14.71 -1.76 -13.79
CA ASN A 4 -13.35 -1.50 -14.23
C ASN A 4 -12.46 -1.22 -13.01
N ILE A 5 -11.44 -2.05 -12.78
CA ILE A 5 -10.56 -1.95 -11.61
C ILE A 5 -9.95 -0.54 -11.46
N ARG A 6 -9.66 0.14 -12.56
CA ARG A 6 -9.11 1.51 -12.53
C ARG A 6 -10.09 2.53 -11.95
N LEU A 7 -11.39 2.36 -12.20
CA LEU A 7 -12.42 3.23 -11.61
C LEU A 7 -12.58 2.99 -10.12
N VAL A 8 -12.42 1.73 -9.67
CA VAL A 8 -12.44 1.40 -8.24
C VAL A 8 -11.25 2.05 -7.53
N LEU A 9 -10.04 1.87 -8.06
CA LEU A 9 -8.82 2.50 -7.54
C LEU A 9 -8.92 4.03 -7.50
N LEU A 10 -9.46 4.64 -8.57
CA LEU A 10 -9.67 6.09 -8.60
C LEU A 10 -10.67 6.54 -7.54
N GLY A 11 -11.77 5.80 -7.36
CA GLY A 11 -12.77 6.09 -6.34
C GLY A 11 -12.22 6.00 -4.92
N GLU A 12 -11.41 4.98 -4.61
CA GLU A 12 -10.75 4.84 -3.32
C GLU A 12 -9.71 5.94 -3.09
N LEU A 13 -8.91 6.28 -4.10
CA LEU A 13 -7.96 7.39 -4.01
C LEU A 13 -8.68 8.72 -3.72
N LEU A 14 -9.79 9.00 -4.42
CA LEU A 14 -10.60 10.19 -4.17
C LEU A 14 -11.19 10.20 -2.77
N LEU A 15 -11.74 9.07 -2.30
CA LEU A 15 -12.25 8.93 -0.94
C LEU A 15 -11.16 9.25 0.08
N PHE A 16 -9.97 8.66 -0.09
CA PHE A 16 -8.84 8.90 0.79
C PHE A 16 -8.41 10.37 0.79
N VAL A 17 -8.27 10.99 -0.39
CA VAL A 17 -7.92 12.41 -0.52
C VAL A 17 -8.94 13.30 0.19
N ILE A 18 -10.23 13.02 0.04
CA ILE A 18 -11.29 13.77 0.72
C ILE A 18 -11.17 13.64 2.24
N VAL A 19 -11.04 12.41 2.76
CA VAL A 19 -10.87 12.16 4.19
C VAL A 19 -9.60 12.85 4.73
N PHE A 20 -8.49 12.73 4.01
CA PHE A 20 -7.22 13.38 4.35
C PHE A 20 -7.35 14.91 4.40
N LEU A 21 -7.99 15.52 3.41
CA LEU A 21 -8.20 16.97 3.37
C LEU A 21 -9.12 17.44 4.50
N ILE A 22 -10.19 16.70 4.81
CA ILE A 22 -11.07 17.02 5.95
C ILE A 22 -10.28 16.99 7.26
N LEU A 23 -9.47 15.96 7.48
CA LEU A 23 -8.69 15.79 8.71
C LEU A 23 -7.56 16.82 8.85
N THR A 24 -6.99 17.28 7.74
CA THR A 24 -5.86 18.24 7.75
C THR A 24 -6.32 19.70 7.73
N LEU A 25 -7.25 20.06 6.85
CA LEU A 25 -7.76 21.43 6.71
C LEU A 25 -8.80 21.80 7.78
N GLY A 26 -9.40 20.82 8.45
CA GLY A 26 -10.25 21.04 9.62
C GLY A 26 -9.47 21.48 10.87
N THR A 27 -8.14 21.52 10.81
CA THR A 27 -7.28 21.96 11.92
C THR A 27 -7.00 23.47 11.84
N GLY A 28 -6.64 24.07 12.98
CA GLY A 28 -6.23 25.48 13.04
C GLY A 28 -4.93 25.82 12.29
N PHE A 29 -4.24 24.81 11.74
CA PHE A 29 -2.97 24.96 11.02
C PHE A 29 -3.16 25.26 9.52
N GLY A 30 -4.36 25.06 8.97
CA GLY A 30 -4.65 25.32 7.55
C GLY A 30 -3.86 24.43 6.59
N ALA A 31 -3.58 24.93 5.38
CA ALA A 31 -2.96 24.14 4.31
C ALA A 31 -1.50 23.74 4.57
N SER A 32 -0.79 24.39 5.50
CA SER A 32 0.61 24.06 5.82
C SER A 32 0.75 22.68 6.48
N ALA A 33 -0.29 22.21 7.17
CA ALA A 33 -0.31 20.89 7.81
C ALA A 33 -0.16 19.73 6.81
N ILE A 34 -0.55 19.94 5.54
CA ILE A 34 -0.40 18.92 4.48
C ILE A 34 1.08 18.58 4.26
N LEU A 35 1.98 19.57 4.37
CA LEU A 35 3.41 19.37 4.14
C LEU A 35 4.06 18.49 5.23
N TRP A 36 3.45 18.37 6.41
CA TRP A 36 3.97 17.54 7.50
C TRP A 36 3.80 16.04 7.22
N PHE A 37 2.97 15.67 6.24
CA PHE A 37 2.79 14.30 5.77
C PHE A 37 3.69 13.97 4.57
N LEU A 38 4.70 14.78 4.29
CA LEU A 38 5.71 14.50 3.27
C LEU A 38 7.03 14.11 3.95
N ASP A 39 7.27 12.81 4.03
CA ASP A 39 8.49 12.23 4.60
C ASP A 39 9.09 11.21 3.63
N PHE A 40 10.12 11.66 2.91
CA PHE A 40 10.80 10.84 1.91
C PHE A 40 11.49 9.60 2.50
N PRO A 41 12.19 9.66 3.66
CA PRO A 41 12.78 8.48 4.27
C PRO A 41 11.79 7.32 4.44
N SER A 42 10.62 7.56 5.04
CA SER A 42 9.62 6.50 5.25
C SER A 42 9.08 5.92 3.93
N ILE A 43 8.80 6.78 2.93
CA ILE A 43 8.34 6.32 1.61
C ILE A 43 9.41 5.46 0.94
N ILE A 44 10.66 5.90 0.97
CA ILE A 44 11.80 5.21 0.35
C ILE A 44 11.98 3.83 0.98
N VAL A 45 11.91 3.71 2.31
CA VAL A 45 12.03 2.41 3.00
C VAL A 45 10.95 1.43 2.54
N ILE A 46 9.71 1.89 2.42
CA ILE A 46 8.62 1.03 1.93
C ILE A 46 8.87 0.58 0.50
N LEU A 47 9.24 1.49 -0.40
CA LEU A 47 9.50 1.16 -1.80
C LEU A 47 10.72 0.24 -1.97
N LEU A 48 11.77 0.42 -1.16
CA LEU A 48 12.99 -0.40 -1.18
C LEU A 48 12.77 -1.84 -0.72
N ILE A 49 11.74 -2.10 0.08
CA ILE A 49 11.39 -3.46 0.50
C ILE A 49 10.34 -4.03 -0.47
N LEU A 50 9.33 -3.25 -0.84
CA LEU A 50 8.25 -3.69 -1.70
C LEU A 50 8.73 -4.05 -3.12
N ILE A 51 9.39 -3.13 -3.82
CA ILE A 51 9.72 -3.32 -5.24
C ILE A 51 10.81 -4.40 -5.41
N PRO A 52 12.00 -4.28 -4.77
CA PRO A 52 13.00 -5.34 -4.83
C PRO A 52 12.49 -6.67 -4.28
N GLY A 53 11.69 -6.68 -3.21
CA GLY A 53 11.13 -7.91 -2.65
C GLY A 53 10.29 -8.67 -3.68
N LEU A 54 9.40 -7.99 -4.39
CA LEU A 54 8.61 -8.58 -5.48
C LEU A 54 9.48 -9.07 -6.64
N ILE A 55 10.56 -8.34 -6.99
CA ILE A 55 11.49 -8.76 -8.04
C ILE A 55 12.23 -10.03 -7.64
N ILE A 56 12.74 -10.09 -6.41
CA ILE A 56 13.50 -11.24 -5.87
C ILE A 56 12.61 -12.49 -5.83
N MET A 57 11.32 -12.34 -5.48
CA MET A 57 10.36 -13.46 -5.48
C MET A 57 9.88 -13.84 -6.89
N GLY A 58 10.21 -13.08 -7.93
CA GLY A 58 9.73 -13.32 -9.30
C GLY A 58 8.30 -12.82 -9.57
N GLU A 59 7.65 -12.23 -8.57
CA GLU A 59 6.23 -11.85 -8.58
C GLU A 59 5.95 -10.50 -9.27
N TRP A 60 6.99 -9.70 -9.54
CA TRP A 60 6.83 -8.33 -10.06
C TRP A 60 5.93 -8.24 -11.30
N LYS A 61 6.08 -9.16 -12.24
CA LYS A 61 5.29 -9.15 -13.50
C LYS A 61 3.82 -9.46 -13.23
N ASP A 62 3.54 -10.43 -12.38
CA ASP A 62 2.17 -10.83 -12.05
C ASP A 62 1.49 -9.79 -11.15
N PHE A 63 2.24 -9.15 -10.26
CA PHE A 63 1.77 -7.96 -9.52
C PHE A 63 1.32 -6.85 -10.48
N LEU A 64 2.11 -6.50 -11.50
CA LEU A 64 1.71 -5.47 -12.47
C LEU A 64 0.45 -5.84 -13.27
N LYS A 65 0.24 -7.12 -13.57
CA LYS A 65 -0.98 -7.59 -14.26
C LYS A 65 -2.25 -7.37 -13.43
N ALA A 66 -2.15 -7.30 -12.10
CA ALA A 66 -3.30 -7.06 -11.20
C ALA A 66 -4.08 -5.79 -11.58
N PHE A 67 -3.38 -4.75 -12.03
CA PHE A 67 -3.96 -3.46 -12.46
C PHE A 67 -4.75 -3.53 -13.78
N SER A 68 -4.77 -4.69 -14.44
CA SER A 68 -5.55 -4.94 -15.66
C SER A 68 -6.56 -6.08 -15.53
N VAL A 69 -6.69 -6.72 -14.37
CA VAL A 69 -7.72 -7.74 -14.14
C VAL A 69 -9.11 -7.10 -14.30
N GLY A 70 -10.00 -7.77 -15.03
CA GLY A 70 -11.34 -7.25 -15.36
C GLY A 70 -11.37 -6.30 -16.58
N ILE A 71 -10.20 -5.94 -17.12
CA ILE A 71 -10.06 -5.28 -18.42
C ILE A 71 -9.52 -6.29 -19.44
N LYS A 72 -8.51 -7.06 -19.04
CA LYS A 72 -7.96 -8.17 -19.81
C LYS A 72 -8.45 -9.50 -19.24
N GLU A 73 -8.58 -10.47 -20.13
CA GLU A 73 -8.85 -11.86 -19.76
C GLU A 73 -7.53 -12.55 -19.41
N TYR A 74 -7.60 -13.40 -18.39
CA TYR A 74 -6.48 -14.16 -17.85
C TYR A 74 -7.00 -15.56 -17.54
N ARG A 75 -6.18 -16.57 -17.80
CA ARG A 75 -6.50 -17.96 -17.44
C ARG A 75 -6.47 -18.15 -15.93
N LEU A 76 -7.10 -19.22 -15.45
CA LEU A 76 -7.19 -19.55 -14.03
C LEU A 76 -5.82 -19.53 -13.31
N LEU A 77 -4.82 -20.20 -13.89
CA LEU A 77 -3.45 -20.22 -13.32
C LEU A 77 -2.82 -18.82 -13.25
N GLU A 78 -3.06 -17.97 -14.24
CA GLU A 78 -2.53 -16.61 -14.24
C GLU A 78 -3.22 -15.75 -13.18
N LEU A 79 -4.54 -15.92 -12.99
CA LEU A 79 -5.28 -15.23 -11.93
C LEU A 79 -4.82 -15.65 -10.55
N LYS A 80 -4.53 -16.94 -10.34
CA LYS A 80 -3.94 -17.44 -9.10
C LYS A 80 -2.58 -16.78 -8.81
N ASN A 81 -1.68 -16.75 -9.79
CA ASN A 81 -0.38 -16.10 -9.63
C ASN A 81 -0.51 -14.60 -9.34
N ILE A 82 -1.41 -13.91 -10.04
CA ILE A 82 -1.70 -12.49 -9.77
C ILE A 82 -2.19 -12.30 -8.34
N LEU A 83 -3.08 -13.15 -7.85
CA LEU A 83 -3.61 -13.09 -6.50
C LEU A 83 -2.50 -13.27 -5.44
N GLU A 84 -1.62 -14.25 -5.65
CA GLU A 84 -0.46 -14.53 -4.79
C GLU A 84 0.54 -13.36 -4.81
N ALA A 85 0.81 -12.77 -5.98
CA ALA A 85 1.68 -11.61 -6.13
C ALA A 85 1.16 -10.38 -5.37
N VAL A 86 -0.14 -10.10 -5.44
CA VAL A 86 -0.76 -9.00 -4.66
C VAL A 86 -0.70 -9.30 -3.17
N ALA A 87 -0.96 -10.53 -2.74
CA ALA A 87 -0.84 -10.92 -1.34
C ALA A 87 0.60 -10.78 -0.81
N ALA A 88 1.60 -11.07 -1.65
CA ALA A 88 3.01 -10.84 -1.34
C ALA A 88 3.32 -9.34 -1.20
N ALA A 89 2.81 -8.51 -2.12
CA ALA A 89 2.94 -7.04 -2.04
C ALA A 89 2.34 -6.48 -0.74
N GLN A 90 1.19 -7.01 -0.30
CA GLN A 90 0.57 -6.60 0.96
C GLN A 90 1.48 -6.88 2.16
N LYS A 91 1.99 -8.12 2.25
CA LYS A 91 2.90 -8.52 3.34
C LYS A 91 4.19 -7.69 3.34
N LEU A 92 4.80 -7.48 2.17
CA LEU A 92 6.02 -6.68 2.05
C LEU A 92 5.80 -5.23 2.51
N THR A 93 4.65 -4.63 2.16
CA THR A 93 4.28 -3.27 2.58
C THR A 93 4.19 -3.19 4.11
N VAL A 94 3.48 -4.13 4.74
CA VAL A 94 3.35 -4.19 6.20
C VAL A 94 4.71 -4.41 6.86
N PHE A 95 5.53 -5.34 6.36
CA PHE A 95 6.86 -5.59 6.90
C PHE A 95 7.76 -4.37 6.79
N ALA A 96 7.73 -3.66 5.66
CA ALA A 96 8.54 -2.46 5.49
C ALA A 96 8.18 -1.36 6.51
N ALA A 97 6.89 -1.16 6.74
CA ALA A 97 6.40 -0.24 7.75
C ALA A 97 6.85 -0.63 9.17
N LEU A 98 6.74 -1.93 9.50
CA LEU A 98 7.20 -2.45 10.79
C LEU A 98 8.71 -2.29 10.97
N PHE A 99 9.52 -2.52 9.93
CA PHE A 99 10.95 -2.26 9.98
C PHE A 99 11.24 -0.79 10.30
N ALA A 100 10.60 0.14 9.59
CA ALA A 100 10.80 1.57 9.82
C ALA A 100 10.36 2.00 11.23
N ILE A 101 9.23 1.49 11.71
CA ILE A 101 8.71 1.78 13.07
C ILE A 101 9.65 1.23 14.14
N ILE A 102 10.10 -0.02 14.02
CA ILE A 102 10.98 -0.64 15.02
C ILE A 102 12.33 0.08 15.07
N ILE A 103 12.95 0.35 13.91
CA ILE A 103 14.23 1.07 13.84
C ILE A 103 14.10 2.46 14.46
N SER A 104 13.08 3.21 14.07
CA SER A 104 12.85 4.56 14.59
C SER A 104 12.56 4.56 16.10
N GLY A 105 11.82 3.56 16.60
CA GLY A 105 11.60 3.37 18.03
C GLY A 105 12.91 3.10 18.80
N VAL A 106 13.82 2.29 18.24
CA VAL A 106 15.15 2.08 18.83
C VAL A 106 15.97 3.37 18.83
N LEU A 107 15.92 4.18 17.77
CA LEU A 107 16.62 5.47 17.72
C LEU A 107 16.08 6.48 18.75
N VAL A 108 14.76 6.53 18.97
CA VAL A 108 14.15 7.33 20.04
C VAL A 108 14.69 6.89 21.40
N MET A 109 14.66 5.58 21.69
CA MET A 109 15.15 5.05 22.97
C MET A 109 16.65 5.32 23.19
N GLY A 110 17.45 5.24 22.12
CA GLY A 110 18.89 5.50 22.17
C GLY A 110 19.28 6.96 22.36
N ASN A 111 18.35 7.90 22.12
CA ASN A 111 18.61 9.35 22.15
C ASN A 111 17.64 10.12 23.06
N LEU A 112 17.08 9.47 24.10
CA LEU A 112 16.11 10.11 25.01
C LEU A 112 16.65 11.36 25.73
N SER A 113 17.97 11.48 25.86
CA SER A 113 18.63 12.66 26.45
C SER A 113 18.61 13.89 25.53
N ASP A 114 18.29 13.73 24.25
CA ASP A 114 18.19 14.80 23.26
C ASP A 114 16.76 14.91 22.72
N PRO A 115 15.91 15.76 23.35
CA PRO A 115 14.51 15.92 22.98
C PRO A 115 14.28 16.39 21.54
N GLU A 116 15.25 17.07 20.93
CA GLU A 116 15.12 17.59 19.55
C GLU A 116 15.03 16.45 18.53
N THR A 117 15.59 15.28 18.86
CA THR A 117 15.56 14.09 17.99
C THR A 117 14.26 13.28 18.11
N ILE A 118 13.47 13.48 19.16
CA ILE A 118 12.30 12.65 19.44
C ILE A 118 11.20 12.89 18.41
N GLY A 119 10.88 14.15 18.11
CA GLY A 119 9.84 14.54 17.17
C GLY A 119 10.05 13.96 15.76
N PRO A 120 11.21 14.20 15.12
CA PRO A 120 11.52 13.66 13.80
C PRO A 120 11.47 12.12 13.73
N ASN A 121 12.02 11.40 14.71
CA ASN A 121 11.98 9.93 14.71
C ASN A 121 10.55 9.39 14.92
N LEU A 122 9.73 10.05 15.75
CA LEU A 122 8.31 9.71 15.88
C LEU A 122 7.52 9.99 14.60
N ALA A 123 7.85 11.07 13.88
CA ALA A 123 7.24 11.35 12.58
C ALA A 123 7.49 10.19 11.60
N VAL A 124 8.72 9.68 11.51
CA VAL A 124 9.05 8.50 10.70
C VAL A 124 8.22 7.28 11.12
N CYS A 125 8.07 7.00 12.42
CA CYS A 125 7.21 5.91 12.91
C CYS A 125 5.76 6.05 12.40
N PHE A 126 5.12 7.19 12.65
CA PHE A 126 3.71 7.37 12.33
C PHE A 126 3.47 7.45 10.82
N LEU A 127 4.34 8.14 10.09
CA LEU A 127 4.22 8.28 8.63
C LEU A 127 4.50 6.96 7.91
N SER A 128 5.40 6.11 8.42
CA SER A 128 5.59 4.76 7.88
C SER A 128 4.31 3.92 7.98
N GLY A 129 3.64 3.94 9.14
CA GLY A 129 2.35 3.26 9.30
C GLY A 129 1.25 3.85 8.39
N PHE A 130 1.20 5.18 8.29
CA PHE A 130 0.26 5.88 7.43
C PHE A 130 0.44 5.54 5.93
N TYR A 131 1.67 5.54 5.42
CA TYR A 131 1.96 5.18 4.04
C TYR A 131 1.68 3.71 3.74
N ALA A 132 1.90 2.82 4.70
CA ALA A 132 1.56 1.41 4.56
C ALA A 132 0.05 1.21 4.40
N VAL A 133 -0.75 1.89 5.23
CA VAL A 133 -2.22 1.90 5.10
C VAL A 133 -2.63 2.42 3.72
N LEU A 134 -2.05 3.53 3.28
CA LEU A 134 -2.29 4.11 1.95
C LEU A 134 -2.06 3.12 0.80
N ILE A 135 -0.95 2.37 0.86
CA ILE A 135 -0.63 1.36 -0.14
C ILE A 135 -1.60 0.17 -0.01
N GLU A 136 -1.91 -0.29 1.19
CA GLU A 136 -2.89 -1.38 1.41
C GLU A 136 -4.27 -1.05 0.86
N PHE A 137 -4.72 0.19 0.97
CA PHE A 137 -5.97 0.63 0.35
C PHE A 137 -5.96 0.42 -1.17
N ILE A 138 -4.82 0.62 -1.83
CA ILE A 138 -4.66 0.37 -3.28
C ILE A 138 -4.56 -1.14 -3.56
N LEU A 139 -3.90 -1.91 -2.70
CA LEU A 139 -3.68 -3.35 -2.92
C LEU A 139 -4.92 -4.21 -2.69
N LEU A 140 -5.76 -3.83 -1.72
CA LEU A 140 -6.97 -4.56 -1.36
C LEU A 140 -7.94 -4.80 -2.54
N PRO A 141 -8.37 -3.78 -3.32
CA PRO A 141 -9.25 -3.99 -4.47
C PRO A 141 -8.60 -4.82 -5.57
N LEU A 142 -7.27 -4.72 -5.77
CA LEU A 142 -6.55 -5.52 -6.74
C LEU A 142 -6.67 -7.01 -6.39
N ARG A 143 -6.47 -7.34 -5.11
CA ARG A 143 -6.61 -8.70 -4.59
C ARG A 143 -8.03 -9.22 -4.74
N LEU A 144 -9.01 -8.46 -4.25
CA LEU A 144 -10.43 -8.86 -4.30
C LEU A 144 -10.93 -9.04 -5.74
N ASN A 145 -10.43 -8.23 -6.67
CA ASN A 145 -10.79 -8.33 -8.07
C ASN A 145 -10.15 -9.55 -8.76
N ALA A 146 -8.88 -9.85 -8.46
CA ALA A 146 -8.22 -11.08 -8.91
C ALA A 146 -8.93 -12.34 -8.37
N GLU A 147 -9.26 -12.35 -7.08
CA GLU A 147 -9.97 -13.45 -6.42
C GLU A 147 -11.34 -13.70 -7.03
N ARG A 148 -12.14 -12.64 -7.23
CA ARG A 148 -13.46 -12.77 -7.88
C ARG A 148 -13.33 -13.31 -9.30
N LYS A 149 -12.40 -12.79 -10.09
CA LYS A 149 -12.21 -13.22 -11.47
C LYS A 149 -11.71 -14.66 -11.55
N MET A 150 -10.89 -15.09 -10.59
CA MET A 150 -10.43 -16.48 -10.46
C MET A 150 -11.61 -17.42 -10.21
N ASN A 151 -12.48 -17.08 -9.26
CA ASN A 151 -13.68 -17.89 -8.97
C ASN A 151 -14.63 -17.97 -10.17
N GLU A 152 -14.87 -16.85 -10.86
CA GLU A 152 -15.66 -16.84 -12.11
C GLU A 152 -15.07 -17.77 -13.18
N GLU A 153 -13.75 -17.87 -13.28
CA GLU A 153 -13.08 -18.75 -14.25
C GLU A 153 -13.17 -20.23 -13.85
N MET A 154 -13.09 -20.53 -12.54
CA MET A 154 -13.30 -21.90 -12.02
C MET A 154 -14.71 -22.40 -12.33
N ASP A 155 -15.73 -21.58 -12.07
CA ASP A 155 -17.13 -21.94 -12.30
C ASP A 155 -17.40 -22.25 -13.79
N MET A 156 -16.67 -21.60 -14.72
CA MET A 156 -16.80 -21.85 -16.16
C MET A 156 -16.07 -23.11 -16.65
N GLU A 157 -15.05 -23.60 -15.94
CA GLU A 157 -14.37 -24.87 -16.27
C GLU A 157 -15.21 -26.09 -15.84
N ASP A 158 -16.12 -25.91 -14.87
CA ASP A 158 -17.00 -26.95 -14.34
C ASP A 158 -18.31 -27.12 -15.14
N GLU A 159 -18.63 -26.22 -16.09
CA GLU A 159 -19.78 -26.28 -17.02
C GLU A 159 -19.46 -26.96 -18.37
#